data_AF-A0A6L6BC88-F1
#
_entry.id   AF-A0A6L6BC88-F1
#
_cell.length_a   1.000
_cell.length_b   1.000
_cell.length_c   1.000
_cell.angle_alpha   90.00
_cell.angle_beta   90.00
_cell.angle_gamma   90.00
#
_symmetry.space_group_name_H-M   'P 1'
#
loop_
_entity.id
_entity.type
_entity.pdbx_description
1 polymer ?
#
loop_
_entity_poly.entity_id
_entity_poly.type
_entity_poly.pdbx_seq_one_letter_code
_entity_poly.pdbx_strand_id
1 'polypeptide(L)'
;GMDVHDCDKARDEDYVLGTLKEGMVLTVEPGLYIQPDDEMFAPEYRGIGIRIEDDVVVTADGYRNLSENLPRHPDDVEKWMLSLRH
;
A
#
# COMPACT_ATOMS: atom_id res chain seq x y z
N GLY A 1 -9.05 2.36 10.77
CA GLY A 1 -10.26 2.87 11.44
C GLY A 1 -10.03 2.88 12.93
N MET A 2 -10.92 2.27 13.72
CA MET A 2 -10.61 1.95 15.13
C MET A 2 -9.76 0.69 15.23
N ASP A 3 -9.97 -0.27 14.31
CA ASP A 3 -9.12 -1.44 14.10
C ASP A 3 -8.28 -1.28 12.83
N VAL A 4 -7.18 -2.04 12.73
CA VAL A 4 -6.30 -2.07 11.55
C VAL A 4 -7.06 -2.63 10.34
N HIS A 5 -7.69 -3.78 10.50
CA HIS A 5 -8.66 -4.32 9.53
C HIS A 5 -10.09 -4.00 9.99
N ASP A 6 -10.48 -2.73 9.85
CA ASP A 6 -11.70 -2.16 10.46
C ASP A 6 -13.01 -2.81 10.00
N CYS A 7 -13.01 -3.44 8.83
CA CYS A 7 -14.18 -4.04 8.21
C CYS A 7 -14.07 -5.56 8.05
N ASP A 8 -13.20 -6.23 8.80
CA ASP A 8 -13.00 -7.69 8.71
C ASP A 8 -14.30 -8.51 8.92
N LYS A 9 -15.29 -7.94 9.60
CA LYS A 9 -16.62 -8.55 9.83
C LYS A 9 -17.75 -7.92 9.00
N ALA A 10 -17.43 -6.98 8.11
CA ALA A 10 -18.42 -6.38 7.23
C ALA A 10 -18.93 -7.42 6.22
N ARG A 11 -20.16 -7.22 5.74
CA ARG A 11 -20.71 -8.07 4.67
C ARG A 11 -19.97 -7.77 3.37
N ASP A 12 -19.75 -8.77 2.53
CA ASP A 12 -19.06 -8.60 1.24
C ASP A 12 -19.68 -7.49 0.38
N GLU A 13 -21.01 -7.40 0.36
CA GLU A 13 -21.80 -6.38 -0.36
C GLU A 13 -21.52 -4.94 0.12
N ASP A 14 -21.09 -4.78 1.37
CA ASP A 14 -20.78 -3.48 1.97
C ASP A 14 -19.25 -3.21 2.00
N TYR A 15 -18.42 -4.21 1.67
CA TYR A 15 -16.96 -4.12 1.74
C TYR A 15 -16.31 -4.55 0.41
N VAL A 16 -15.89 -5.80 0.25
CA VAL A 16 -15.08 -6.27 -0.90
C VAL A 16 -15.78 -6.10 -2.25
N LEU A 17 -17.10 -6.28 -2.30
CA LEU A 17 -17.92 -6.13 -3.51
C LEU A 17 -18.72 -4.83 -3.52
N GLY A 18 -18.62 -4.03 -2.45
CA GLY A 18 -19.35 -2.79 -2.29
C GLY A 18 -18.80 -1.66 -3.15
N THR A 19 -19.65 -0.69 -3.46
CA THR A 19 -19.21 0.59 -4.04
C THR A 19 -18.69 1.50 -2.94
N LEU A 20 -17.46 2.01 -3.11
CA LEU A 20 -16.87 2.99 -2.20
C LEU A 20 -17.74 4.25 -2.08
N LYS A 21 -17.92 4.72 -0.84
CA LYS A 21 -18.69 5.93 -0.51
C LYS A 21 -17.79 6.97 0.13
N GLU A 22 -18.11 8.24 -0.10
CA GLU A 22 -17.42 9.36 0.54
C GLU A 22 -17.31 9.16 2.06
N GLY A 23 -16.12 9.44 2.61
CA GLY A 23 -15.80 9.27 4.02
C GLY A 23 -15.26 7.88 4.40
N MET A 24 -15.35 6.88 3.52
CA MET A 24 -14.68 5.59 3.74
C MET A 24 -13.15 5.76 3.73
N VAL A 25 -12.46 5.04 4.60
CA VAL A 25 -11.00 5.01 4.71
C VAL A 25 -10.52 3.59 4.50
N LEU A 26 -9.48 3.41 3.68
CA LEU A 26 -8.92 2.10 3.32
C LEU A 26 -7.44 2.21 2.97
N THR A 27 -6.74 1.08 3.01
CA THR A 27 -5.38 0.93 2.50
C THR A 27 -5.40 0.65 0.99
N VAL A 28 -4.35 1.09 0.29
CA VAL A 28 -4.02 0.69 -1.08
C VAL A 28 -2.61 0.12 -1.06
N GLU A 29 -2.48 -1.20 -1.15
CA GLU A 29 -1.27 -1.92 -0.71
C GLU A 29 -0.72 -2.97 -1.71
N PRO A 30 -0.45 -2.62 -2.98
CA PRO A 30 0.13 -3.57 -3.93
C PRO A 30 1.51 -4.08 -3.49
N GLY A 31 1.75 -5.37 -3.68
CA GLY A 31 3.04 -6.00 -3.40
C GLY A 31 3.41 -7.10 -4.39
N LEU A 32 4.72 -7.31 -4.54
CA LEU A 32 5.32 -8.37 -5.33
C LEU A 32 6.33 -9.12 -4.46
N TYR A 33 6.23 -10.45 -4.45
CA TYR A 33 7.05 -11.31 -3.63
C TYR A 33 7.56 -12.47 -4.48
N ILE A 34 8.87 -12.51 -4.71
CA ILE A 34 9.53 -13.53 -5.52
C ILE A 34 10.21 -14.52 -4.58
N GLN A 35 9.80 -15.80 -4.64
CA GLN A 35 10.37 -16.83 -3.77
C GLN A 35 11.86 -17.03 -4.08
N PRO A 36 12.70 -17.35 -3.08
CA PRO A 36 14.15 -17.56 -3.29
C PRO A 36 14.49 -18.67 -4.32
N ASP A 37 13.61 -19.66 -4.46
CA ASP A 37 13.73 -20.81 -5.34
C ASP A 37 12.88 -20.71 -6.62
N ASP A 38 12.28 -19.54 -6.91
CA ASP A 38 11.49 -19.36 -8.13
C ASP A 38 12.38 -19.23 -9.37
N GLU A 39 12.54 -20.35 -10.08
CA GLU A 39 13.36 -20.44 -11.29
C GLU A 39 12.77 -19.72 -12.51
N MET A 40 11.51 -19.25 -12.46
CA MET A 40 10.94 -18.44 -13.55
C MET A 40 11.51 -17.02 -13.61
N PHE A 41 12.14 -16.55 -12.52
CA PHE A 41 12.79 -15.26 -12.44
C PHE A 41 14.32 -15.37 -12.51
N ALA A 42 14.97 -14.30 -12.98
CA ALA A 42 16.42 -14.20 -12.96
C ALA A 42 16.95 -14.23 -11.51
N PRO A 43 18.11 -14.86 -11.23
CA PRO A 43 18.61 -15.07 -9.87
C PRO A 43 18.70 -13.79 -9.02
N GLU A 44 19.00 -12.65 -9.63
CA GLU A 44 19.11 -11.34 -8.97
C GLU A 44 17.79 -10.81 -8.39
N TYR A 45 16.64 -11.33 -8.84
CA TYR A 45 15.33 -10.92 -8.33
C TYR A 45 14.75 -11.87 -7.28
N ARG A 46 15.34 -13.05 -7.10
CA ARG A 46 14.82 -14.08 -6.20
C ARG A 46 15.01 -13.67 -4.74
N GLY A 47 14.00 -13.93 -3.91
CA GLY A 47 13.99 -13.52 -2.50
C GLY A 47 13.69 -12.04 -2.27
N ILE A 48 13.38 -11.27 -3.31
CA ILE A 48 12.92 -9.89 -3.18
C ILE A 48 11.41 -9.87 -2.88
N GLY A 49 11.04 -9.19 -1.80
CA GLY A 49 9.67 -8.85 -1.45
C GLY A 49 9.51 -7.35 -1.28
N ILE A 50 8.56 -6.75 -1.98
CA ILE A 50 8.29 -5.31 -1.94
C ILE A 50 6.78 -5.11 -1.83
N ARG A 51 6.36 -4.21 -0.94
CA ARG A 51 5.00 -3.68 -0.85
C ARG A 51 5.07 -2.17 -0.65
N ILE A 52 4.21 -1.43 -1.34
CA ILE A 52 4.01 0.01 -1.11
C ILE A 52 2.56 0.16 -0.70
N GLU A 53 2.33 0.87 0.39
CA GLU A 53 1.02 0.96 1.04
C GLU A 53 0.74 2.41 1.45
N ASP A 54 -0.45 2.88 1.08
CA ASP A 54 -0.96 4.21 1.44
C ASP A 54 -2.35 4.10 2.08
N ASP A 55 -2.62 4.98 3.05
CA ASP A 55 -3.96 5.17 3.62
C ASP A 55 -4.71 6.24 2.82
N VAL A 56 -5.90 5.92 2.31
CA VAL A 56 -6.70 6.88 1.54
C VAL A 56 -8.09 7.06 2.14
N VAL A 57 -8.60 8.29 2.08
CA VAL A 57 -10.01 8.60 2.35
C VAL A 57 -10.72 8.91 1.04
N VAL A 58 -11.87 8.28 0.83
CA VAL A 58 -12.75 8.52 -0.31
C VAL A 58 -13.41 9.89 -0.15
N THR A 59 -13.40 10.68 -1.22
CA THR A 59 -14.01 12.02 -1.30
C THR A 59 -15.14 11.98 -2.34
N ALA A 60 -15.92 13.07 -2.46
CA ALA A 60 -17.05 13.14 -3.38
C ALA A 60 -16.68 12.84 -4.85
N ASP A 61 -15.45 13.17 -5.27
CA ASP A 61 -14.97 13.10 -6.65
C ASP A 61 -13.68 12.27 -6.82
N GLY A 62 -13.21 11.59 -5.78
CA GLY A 62 -11.99 10.79 -5.83
C GLY A 62 -11.50 10.35 -4.46
N TYR A 63 -10.23 10.60 -4.15
CA TYR A 63 -9.64 10.28 -2.86
C TYR A 63 -8.61 11.34 -2.42
N ARG A 64 -8.31 11.35 -1.12
CA ARG A 64 -7.15 12.03 -0.55
C ARG A 64 -6.23 11.02 0.11
N ASN A 65 -4.94 11.09 -0.19
CA ASN A 65 -3.91 10.28 0.46
C ASN A 65 -3.54 10.88 1.83
N LEU A 66 -3.70 10.10 2.89
CA LEU A 66 -3.39 10.50 4.27
C LEU A 66 -1.92 10.28 4.64
N SER A 67 -1.22 9.39 3.94
CA SER A 67 0.19 9.05 4.11
C SER A 67 1.11 9.72 3.08
N GLU A 68 0.61 10.72 2.33
CA GLU A 68 1.32 11.35 1.21
C GLU A 68 2.69 11.97 1.53
N ASN A 69 2.95 12.26 2.81
CA ASN A 69 4.21 12.85 3.27
C ASN A 69 5.36 11.83 3.34
N LEU A 70 5.07 10.53 3.20
CA LEU A 70 6.09 9.48 3.16
C LEU A 70 6.63 9.32 1.72
N PRO A 71 7.95 9.28 1.52
CA PRO A 71 8.51 9.04 0.20
C PRO A 71 8.21 7.61 -0.26
N ARG A 72 7.78 7.48 -1.51
CA ARG A 72 7.44 6.19 -2.15
C ARG A 72 8.08 5.99 -3.52
N HIS A 73 8.49 7.07 -4.18
CA HIS A 73 9.32 6.97 -5.38
C HIS A 73 10.75 6.59 -4.97
N PRO A 74 11.42 5.65 -5.66
CA PRO A 74 12.77 5.19 -5.30
C PRO A 74 13.76 6.34 -5.06
N ASP A 75 13.82 7.32 -5.98
CA ASP A 75 14.70 8.48 -5.86
C ASP A 75 14.47 9.29 -4.59
N ASP A 76 13.21 9.42 -4.14
CA ASP A 76 12.88 10.21 -2.95
C ASP A 76 13.21 9.44 -1.66
N VAL A 77 13.05 8.11 -1.69
CA VAL A 77 13.51 7.23 -0.61
C VAL A 77 15.04 7.31 -0.50
N GLU A 78 15.78 7.22 -1.61
CA GLU A 78 17.24 7.31 -1.61
C GLU A 78 17.73 8.66 -1.08
N LYS A 79 17.14 9.77 -1.55
CA LYS A 79 17.46 11.12 -1.04
C LYS A 79 17.20 11.23 0.46
N TRP A 80 16.06 10.72 0.93
CA TRP A 80 15.73 10.76 2.35
C TRP A 80 16.72 9.94 3.18
N MET A 81 17.05 8.71 2.76
CA MET A 81 18.03 7.85 3.44
C MET A 81 19.43 8.47 3.47
N LEU A 82 19.84 9.18 2.41
CA LEU A 82 21.11 9.90 2.38
C LEU A 82 21.14 11.05 3.40
N SER A 83 20.02 11.78 3.56
CA SER A 83 19.92 12.89 4.52
C SER A 83 20.09 12.48 5.99
N LEU A 84 19.90 11.19 6.32
CA LEU A 84 20.01 10.66 7.68
C LEU A 84 21.43 10.20 8.05
N ARG A 85 22.39 10.20 7.11
CA ARG A 85 23.76 9.69 7.33
C ARG A 85 24.73 10.71 7.95
N HIS A 86 24.20 11.73 8.65
CA HIS A 86 24.98 12.77 9.33
C HIS A 86 25.32 12.38 10.77
#